data_AF-A0AAU8LYC3-F1
#
_entry.id   AF-A0AAU8LYC3-F1
#
_cell.length_a   1.000
_cell.length_b   1.000
_cell.length_c   1.000
_cell.angle_alpha   90.00
_cell.angle_beta   90.00
_cell.angle_gamma   90.00
#
_symmetry.space_group_name_H-M   'P 1'
#
loop_
_entity.id
_entity.type
_entity.pdbx_description
1 polymer ?
#
loop_
_entity_poly.entity_id
_entity_poly.type
_entity_poly.pdbx_seq_one_letter_code
_entity_poly.pdbx_strand_id
1 'polypeptide(L)'
;MIDCQLKQHFKGSPSKMNKDFIPDFSGKCISMMLIDEEHSHDLHDPYFEYQGGRLFIIGIIPEMATVSGWTGNQIGGVAWDRVRDYVLFGSLEAYIEAVHKSESCSQDEDE
;
A
#
# COMPACT_ATOMS: atom_id res chain seq x y z
N MET A 1 -48.27 -5.74 -6.12
CA MET A 1 -47.72 -4.79 -5.13
C MET A 1 -46.78 -5.58 -4.24
N ILE A 2 -45.47 -5.46 -4.47
CA ILE A 2 -44.44 -6.01 -3.58
C ILE A 2 -43.62 -4.81 -3.13
N ASP A 3 -43.55 -4.68 -1.81
CA ASP A 3 -42.95 -3.60 -1.06
C ASP A 3 -41.45 -3.53 -1.33
N CYS A 4 -40.98 -2.41 -1.89
CA CYS A 4 -39.59 -2.14 -2.20
C CYS A 4 -39.08 -1.07 -1.24
N GLN A 5 -38.76 -1.50 -0.02
CA GLN A 5 -38.16 -0.66 1.02
C GLN A 5 -37.03 -1.44 1.68
N LEU A 6 -35.82 -1.35 1.11
CA LEU A 6 -34.59 -1.49 1.90
C LEU A 6 -33.54 -0.53 1.37
N LYS A 7 -33.66 0.72 1.83
CA LYS A 7 -32.54 1.65 1.91
C LYS A 7 -31.61 1.14 3.01
N GLN A 8 -30.39 0.73 2.66
CA GLN A 8 -29.28 0.77 3.61
C GLN A 8 -28.23 1.71 3.06
N HIS A 9 -28.25 2.93 3.61
CA HIS A 9 -27.13 3.86 3.53
C HIS A 9 -25.97 3.26 4.33
N PHE A 10 -24.97 2.70 3.65
CA PHE A 10 -23.65 2.50 4.27
C PHE A 10 -23.00 3.88 4.45
N LYS A 11 -23.29 4.54 5.57
CA LYS A 11 -22.45 5.61 6.11
C LYS A 11 -21.55 5.01 7.18
N GLY A 12 -20.53 4.28 6.74
CA GLY A 12 -19.39 3.97 7.60
C GLY A 12 -18.66 5.28 7.89
N SER A 13 -18.79 5.82 9.09
CA SER A 13 -17.87 6.85 9.58
C SER A 13 -16.47 6.25 9.60
N PRO A 14 -15.41 6.93 9.13
CA PRO A 14 -14.05 6.44 9.29
C PRO A 14 -13.81 6.25 10.79
N SER A 15 -13.59 5.01 11.20
CA SER A 15 -13.28 4.69 12.59
C SER A 15 -11.98 5.39 12.96
N LYS A 16 -12.03 6.21 14.01
CA LYS A 16 -10.86 6.86 14.59
C LYS A 16 -9.89 5.76 15.05
N MET A 17 -8.84 5.49 14.27
CA MET A 17 -7.80 4.52 14.64
C MET A 17 -7.21 4.95 15.98
N ASN A 18 -7.30 4.05 16.97
CA ASN A 18 -6.73 4.29 18.28
C ASN A 18 -5.20 4.21 18.13
N LYS A 19 -4.47 5.24 18.59
CA LYS A 19 -3.00 5.35 18.39
C LYS A 19 -2.24 4.13 18.93
N ASP A 20 -2.83 3.41 19.87
CA ASP A 20 -2.25 2.25 20.55
C ASP A 20 -2.20 0.96 19.71
N PHE A 21 -2.68 0.98 18.46
CA PHE A 21 -2.72 -0.20 17.57
C PHE A 21 -2.08 0.02 16.20
N ILE A 22 -1.26 1.05 16.04
CA ILE A 22 -0.52 1.25 14.79
C ILE A 22 0.62 0.21 14.73
N PRO A 23 0.67 -0.65 13.69
CA PRO A 23 1.73 -1.64 13.56
C PRO A 23 3.08 -0.96 13.28
N ASP A 24 4.15 -1.55 13.80
CA ASP A 24 5.52 -1.14 13.50
C ASP A 24 6.02 -1.93 12.30
N PHE A 25 6.41 -1.21 11.25
CA PHE A 25 6.93 -1.75 10.00
C PHE A 25 8.39 -1.37 9.75
N SER A 26 9.10 -0.87 10.76
CA SER A 26 10.51 -0.51 10.66
C SER A 26 11.36 -1.67 10.12
N GLY A 27 12.26 -1.36 9.18
CA GLY A 27 13.13 -2.31 8.47
C GLY A 27 12.45 -3.23 7.47
N LYS A 28 11.15 -3.05 7.21
CA LYS A 28 10.35 -3.86 6.28
C LYS A 28 10.14 -3.13 4.97
N CYS A 29 9.62 -3.85 3.98
CA CYS A 29 9.10 -3.25 2.76
C CYS A 29 7.60 -3.57 2.66
N ILE A 30 6.77 -2.58 2.41
CA ILE A 30 5.32 -2.74 2.21
C ILE A 30 5.00 -2.43 0.75
N SER A 31 4.19 -3.28 0.13
CA SER A 31 3.57 -3.03 -1.17
C SER A 31 2.08 -2.82 -0.98
N MET A 32 1.54 -1.69 -1.45
CA MET A 32 0.16 -1.28 -1.14
C MET A 32 -0.64 -1.05 -2.42
N MET A 33 -1.85 -1.59 -2.46
CA MET A 33 -2.84 -1.23 -3.47
C MET A 33 -3.78 -0.16 -2.91
N LEU A 34 -3.98 0.92 -3.67
CA LEU A 34 -4.89 1.99 -3.26
C LEU A 34 -6.29 1.78 -3.84
N ILE A 35 -7.29 2.36 -3.18
CA ILE A 35 -8.66 2.39 -3.67
C ILE A 35 -8.69 3.09 -5.05
N ASP A 36 -9.25 2.40 -6.04
CA ASP A 36 -9.39 2.85 -7.43
C ASP A 36 -8.07 3.09 -8.20
N GLU A 37 -6.97 2.47 -7.77
CA GLU A 37 -5.68 2.52 -8.49
C GLU A 37 -5.22 1.13 -8.92
N GLU A 38 -4.59 1.05 -10.09
CA GLU A 38 -4.13 -0.20 -10.71
C GLU A 38 -2.67 -0.54 -10.37
N HIS A 39 -1.92 0.43 -9.84
CA HIS A 39 -0.50 0.25 -9.53
C HIS A 39 -0.27 0.20 -8.02
N SER A 40 0.74 -0.58 -7.63
CA SER A 40 1.21 -0.62 -6.25
C SER A 40 1.95 0.66 -5.88
N HIS A 41 1.95 0.95 -4.59
CA HIS A 41 2.77 1.98 -3.96
C HIS A 41 3.63 1.32 -2.90
N ASP A 42 4.93 1.32 -3.13
CA ASP A 42 5.86 0.51 -2.35
C ASP A 42 6.77 1.41 -1.50
N LEU A 43 6.94 1.05 -0.22
CA LEU A 43 7.76 1.80 0.74
C LEU A 43 8.65 0.85 1.55
N HIS A 44 9.92 1.21 1.67
CA HIS A 44 10.90 0.61 2.57
C HIS A 44 11.07 1.46 3.84
N ASP A 45 11.28 0.77 4.96
CA ASP A 45 11.37 1.32 6.31
C ASP A 45 10.21 2.27 6.67
N PRO A 46 8.94 1.84 6.47
CA PRO A 46 7.82 2.75 6.62
C PRO A 46 7.45 3.00 8.07
N TYR A 47 7.04 4.24 8.34
CA TYR A 47 6.52 4.70 9.62
C TYR A 47 5.25 5.53 9.43
N PHE A 48 4.46 5.66 10.49
CA PHE A 48 3.20 6.40 10.45
C PHE A 48 3.36 7.83 10.99
N GLU A 49 2.78 8.79 10.29
CA GLU A 49 2.85 10.21 10.64
C GLU A 49 1.51 10.92 10.37
N TYR A 50 1.11 11.84 11.25
CA TYR A 50 -0.03 12.73 10.98
C TYR A 50 0.42 13.99 10.25
N GLN A 51 -0.03 14.18 9.01
CA GLN A 51 0.22 15.38 8.22
C GLN A 51 -1.11 16.04 7.84
N GLY A 52 -1.26 17.33 8.16
CA GLY A 52 -2.48 18.08 7.83
C GLY A 52 -3.77 17.49 8.42
N GLY A 53 -3.69 16.79 9.57
CA GLY A 53 -4.84 16.14 10.18
C GLY A 53 -5.22 14.77 9.60
N ARG A 54 -4.39 14.21 8.70
CA ARG A 54 -4.58 12.90 8.07
C ARG A 54 -3.40 11.99 8.39
N LEU A 55 -3.67 10.70 8.59
CA LEU A 55 -2.65 9.70 8.86
C LEU A 55 -2.03 9.24 7.53
N PHE A 56 -0.71 9.34 7.43
CA PHE A 56 0.08 8.81 6.32
C PHE A 56 0.98 7.68 6.81
N ILE A 57 1.20 6.70 5.94
CA ILE A 57 2.36 5.82 6.00
C ILE A 57 3.42 6.40 5.06
N ILE A 58 4.62 6.59 5.57
CA ILE A 58 5.73 7.29 4.92
C ILE A 58 6.94 6.38 4.95
N GLY A 59 7.73 6.36 3.88
CA GLY A 59 8.96 5.59 3.82
C GLY A 59 9.78 5.97 2.59
N ILE A 60 10.79 5.17 2.30
CA ILE A 60 11.65 5.35 1.12
C ILE A 60 11.08 4.51 -0.01
N ILE A 61 10.87 5.08 -1.19
CA ILE A 61 10.44 4.33 -2.38
C ILE A 61 11.61 3.46 -2.84
N PRO A 62 11.48 2.12 -2.88
CA PRO A 62 12.53 1.24 -3.41
C PRO A 62 12.88 1.60 -4.85
N GLU A 63 14.15 1.51 -5.26
CA GLU A 63 14.56 1.79 -6.65
C GLU A 63 13.77 0.97 -7.68
N MET A 64 13.40 -0.27 -7.33
CA MET A 64 12.65 -1.18 -8.20
C MET A 64 11.13 -1.11 -8.02
N ALA A 65 10.60 -0.06 -7.39
CA ALA A 65 9.14 0.13 -7.23
C ALA A 65 8.44 0.52 -8.53
N THR A 66 9.17 1.04 -9.52
CA THR A 66 8.60 1.39 -10.83
C THR A 66 9.55 0.97 -11.93
N VAL A 67 9.02 0.60 -13.10
CA VAL A 67 9.80 0.19 -14.27
C VAL A 67 10.83 1.26 -14.69
N SER A 68 10.48 2.54 -14.56
CA SER A 68 11.38 3.66 -14.91
C SER A 68 12.28 4.11 -13.77
N GLY A 69 12.04 3.68 -12.53
CA GLY A 69 12.82 4.06 -11.35
C GLY A 69 12.77 5.56 -11.01
N TRP A 70 11.92 6.37 -11.65
CA TRP A 70 11.99 7.83 -11.58
C TRP A 70 11.73 8.42 -10.18
N THR A 71 11.05 7.66 -9.31
CA THR A 71 10.81 7.98 -7.89
C THR A 71 11.71 7.22 -6.93
N GLY A 72 12.65 6.41 -7.42
CA GLY A 72 13.54 5.60 -6.60
C GLY A 72 14.32 6.42 -5.58
N ASN A 73 14.46 5.88 -4.37
CA ASN A 73 15.12 6.50 -3.21
C ASN A 73 14.52 7.84 -2.74
N GLN A 74 13.35 8.23 -3.24
CA GLN A 74 12.65 9.41 -2.73
C GLN A 74 11.76 9.04 -1.54
N ILE A 75 11.39 10.04 -0.74
CA ILE A 75 10.39 9.87 0.30
C ILE A 75 9.02 9.75 -0.37
N GLY A 76 8.36 8.62 -0.15
CA GLY A 76 6.99 8.38 -0.57
C GLY A 76 6.04 8.46 0.62
N GLY A 77 4.80 8.84 0.35
CA GLY A 77 3.76 8.93 1.37
C GLY A 77 2.40 8.53 0.80
N VAL A 78 1.72 7.62 1.51
CA VAL A 78 0.37 7.19 1.18
C VAL A 78 -0.53 7.51 2.35
N ALA A 79 -1.68 8.12 2.09
CA ALA A 79 -2.67 8.30 3.12
C ALA A 79 -3.29 6.96 3.50
N TRP A 80 -3.23 6.60 4.78
CA TRP A 80 -3.55 5.24 5.23
C TRP A 80 -5.00 4.83 4.96
N ASP A 81 -5.92 5.80 4.99
CA ASP A 81 -7.34 5.59 4.68
C ASP A 81 -7.61 5.28 3.18
N ARG A 82 -6.60 5.38 2.31
CA ARG A 82 -6.67 5.00 0.89
C ARG A 82 -6.15 3.61 0.60
N VAL A 83 -5.47 2.97 1.55
CA VAL A 83 -4.94 1.61 1.37
C VAL A 83 -6.09 0.61 1.38
N ARG A 84 -6.21 -0.17 0.30
CA ARG A 84 -7.22 -1.23 0.16
C ARG A 84 -6.69 -2.55 0.72
N ASP A 85 -5.50 -2.93 0.30
CA ASP A 85 -4.79 -4.14 0.71
C ASP A 85 -3.28 -3.89 0.63
N TYR A 86 -2.51 -4.70 1.37
CA TYR A 86 -1.05 -4.60 1.36
C TYR A 86 -0.39 -5.97 1.56
N VAL A 87 0.83 -6.09 1.04
CA VAL A 87 1.76 -7.19 1.30
C VAL A 87 2.97 -6.63 2.05
N LEU A 88 3.40 -7.33 3.11
CA LEU A 88 4.53 -6.93 3.93
C LEU A 88 5.68 -7.92 3.77
N PHE A 89 6.81 -7.42 3.29
CA PHE A 89 8.06 -8.16 3.13
C PHE A 89 8.96 -7.93 4.34
N GLY A 90 9.65 -8.97 4.79
CA GLY A 90 10.49 -8.92 5.99
C GLY A 90 11.68 -7.97 5.90
N SER A 91 12.13 -7.66 4.69
CA SER A 91 13.24 -6.75 4.38
C SER A 91 13.15 -6.23 2.95
N LEU A 92 14.04 -5.30 2.57
CA LEU A 92 14.19 -4.83 1.20
C LEU A 92 14.61 -5.96 0.23
N GLU A 93 15.48 -6.86 0.67
CA GLU A 93 15.96 -7.98 -0.14
C GLU A 93 14.83 -8.97 -0.46
N ALA A 94 13.96 -9.25 0.51
CA ALA A 94 12.79 -10.10 0.28
C ALA A 94 11.80 -9.50 -0.73
N TYR A 95 11.67 -8.16 -0.73
CA TYR A 95 10.90 -7.44 -1.73
C TYR A 95 11.53 -7.54 -3.12
N ILE A 96 12.83 -7.28 -3.24
CA ILE A 96 13.59 -7.37 -4.50
C ILE A 96 13.47 -8.78 -5.10
N GLU A 97 13.59 -9.83 -4.28
CA GLU A 97 13.42 -11.20 -4.71
C GLU A 97 12.00 -11.48 -5.26
N ALA A 98 10.98 -10.90 -4.63
CA ALA A 98 9.60 -11.05 -5.09
C ALA A 98 9.34 -10.33 -6.42
N VAL A 99 9.89 -9.13 -6.60
CA VAL A 99 9.78 -8.38 -7.86
C VAL A 99 10.43 -9.16 -9.00
N HIS A 100 11.67 -9.63 -8.84
CA HIS A 100 12.34 -10.43 -9.87
C HIS A 100 11.57 -11.70 -10.23
N LYS A 101 10.96 -12.38 -9.25
CA LYS A 101 10.11 -13.54 -9.51
C LYS A 101 8.89 -13.18 -10.36
N SER A 102 8.24 -12.05 -10.07
CA SER A 102 7.09 -11.58 -10.86
C SER A 102 7.46 -11.26 -12.31
N GLU A 103 8.64 -10.68 -12.54
CA GLU A 103 9.16 -10.40 -13.88
C GLU A 103 9.56 -11.65 -14.65
N SER A 104 10.05 -12.70 -13.96
CA SER A 104 10.35 -13.98 -14.61
C SER A 104 9.09 -14.78 -14.95
N CYS A 105 8.06 -14.70 -14.12
CA CYS A 105 6.82 -15.47 -14.33
C CYS A 105 5.99 -14.92 -15.50
N SER A 106 6.18 -13.64 -15.87
CA SER A 106 5.51 -13.02 -17.02
C SER A 106 6.19 -13.28 -18.36
N GLN A 107 7.35 -13.95 -18.39
CA GLN A 107 8.07 -14.29 -19.64
C GLN A 107 7.70 -15.67 -20.21
N ASP A 108 6.96 -16.49 -19.45
CA ASP A 108 6.64 -17.88 -19.82
C ASP A 108 5.25 -18.04 -20.48
N GLU A 109 4.51 -16.95 -20.72
CA GLU A 109 3.14 -17.01 -21.30
C GLU A 109 3.06 -16.69 -22.81
N ASP A 110 4.20 -16.50 -23.49
CA ASP A 110 4.27 -16.07 -24.91
C ASP A 110 4.77 -17.16 -25.90
N GLU A 111 4.68 -18.46 -25.59
CA GLU A 111 4.94 -19.57 -26.55
C GLU A 111 3.68 -20.26 -27.10
#